data_AF-A0A0C2MYU3-F1
#
_entry.id   AF-A0A0C2MYU3-F1
#
_cell.length_a   1.000
_cell.length_b   1.000
_cell.length_c   1.000
_cell.angle_alpha   90.00
_cell.angle_beta   90.00
_cell.angle_gamma   90.00
#
_symmetry.space_group_name_H-M   'P 1'
#
loop_
_entity.id
_entity.type
_entity.pdbx_description
1 polymer ?
#
loop_
_entity_poly.entity_id
_entity_poly.type
_entity_poly.pdbx_seq_one_letter_code
_entity_poly.pdbx_strand_id
1 'polypeptide(L)'
;MLELLDISNNYARILDIRVKLEKEFKTQSSILIQYTIESNNLRYFIIFELDSKKIMRVNLPARYDVKKVDQFIDVHGQYYIVASDFRGQRCLFTSYNKSAYFVTVKDDCPILIHPSLPGIIFANFNPDTRPVHTYISTNNGKTFETTKHENNNSACVDGLCNAQLLLSCNLESNAELYKEWFITLEGIDESYPDDNFENFLSFDGGKIWKTVPSINYAFISMNRGGIFVGLNKKTNKIIYTFDEGKRYYYLPIHDDGELIVGRAIIGRGKRERFLIYGQSSNRSTLVITQVDFTNIFKRECQHEDYSPWSVTRSNRKCYQGQELIYLKKNIYSLCIDNQTVMKIISTPCPCSLDDFHCRYNYEFKDQYCRLDRFTDFINLKLTCGSEGRPVYKLNGFAKLEPGVCVPESFDANGKKSQADVCVSYKYSNILLFITMRHAFMYELDYMGHPMPKIDIQDIIIPPEINLRLPMIYDMVNNYIYHFSHQTVSVYHKHGFLIDKFELFRFGFSISLMTIDHHMNLYIILDSNLNLFVVCLRTNFVKLLAPNVTYFEYNPNNL
;
A
#
# COMPACT_ATOMS: atom_id res chain seq x y z
N MET A 1 0.19 36.70 19.28
CA MET A 1 1.26 36.88 18.27
C MET A 1 2.01 35.57 18.20
N LEU A 2 1.97 34.89 17.06
CA LEU A 2 2.71 33.66 16.82
C LEU A 2 3.94 34.03 16.00
N GLU A 3 5.12 33.81 16.58
CA GLU A 3 6.40 33.98 15.89
C GLU A 3 7.09 32.62 15.75
N LEU A 4 7.51 32.27 14.54
CA LEU A 4 8.37 31.12 14.27
C LEU A 4 9.74 31.65 13.85
N LEU A 5 10.76 31.32 14.63
CA LEU A 5 12.12 31.82 14.47
C LEU A 5 13.09 30.68 14.15
N ASP A 6 13.97 30.88 13.17
CA ASP A 6 15.07 29.97 12.86
C ASP A 6 16.30 30.34 13.69
N ILE A 7 16.52 29.60 14.78
CA ILE A 7 17.67 29.81 15.68
C ILE A 7 18.99 29.53 14.95
N SER A 8 19.02 28.60 13.98
CA SER A 8 20.23 28.26 13.23
C SER A 8 20.67 29.38 12.27
N ASN A 9 19.75 30.30 11.95
CA ASN A 9 19.98 31.41 11.04
C ASN A 9 19.78 32.75 11.74
N ASN A 10 20.48 32.95 12.87
CA ASN A 10 20.49 34.20 13.64
C ASN A 10 19.08 34.74 13.97
N TYR A 11 18.18 33.85 14.41
CA TYR A 11 16.79 34.18 14.73
C TYR A 11 16.01 34.77 13.55
N ALA A 12 16.32 34.36 12.32
CA ALA A 12 15.56 34.76 11.14
C ALA A 12 14.07 34.44 11.33
N ARG A 13 13.20 35.41 11.08
CA ARG A 13 11.75 35.25 11.18
C ARG A 13 11.25 34.42 10.00
N ILE A 14 10.66 33.26 10.29
CA ILE A 14 10.04 32.38 9.31
C ILE A 14 8.55 32.71 9.16
N LEU A 15 7.88 32.98 10.28
CA LEU A 15 6.45 33.30 10.34
C LEU A 15 6.23 34.33 11.44
N ASP A 16 5.49 35.40 11.13
CA ASP A 16 5.08 36.42 12.09
C ASP A 16 3.64 36.80 11.79
N ILE A 17 2.70 36.28 12.58
CA ILE A 17 1.27 36.52 12.38
C ILE A 17 0.59 36.83 13.71
N ARG A 18 -0.26 37.85 13.71
CA ARG A 18 -1.18 38.11 14.82
C ARG A 18 -2.34 37.11 14.79
N VAL A 19 -2.12 35.99 15.45
CA VAL A 19 -3.10 34.91 15.60
C VAL A 19 -3.12 34.41 17.04
N LYS A 20 -4.21 33.73 17.39
CA LYS A 20 -4.34 32.95 18.62
C LYS A 20 -3.94 31.51 18.32
N LEU A 21 -2.80 31.07 18.87
CA LEU A 21 -2.38 29.68 18.81
C LEU A 21 -3.35 28.83 19.63
N GLU A 22 -3.85 27.73 19.06
CA GLU A 22 -4.70 26.78 19.77
C GLU A 22 -3.92 25.55 20.20
N LYS A 23 -3.22 24.90 19.26
CA LYS A 23 -2.46 23.67 19.52
C LYS A 23 -1.35 23.46 18.50
N GLU A 24 -0.29 22.78 18.92
CA GLU A 24 0.80 22.33 18.06
C GLU A 24 0.99 20.82 18.16
N PHE A 25 1.40 20.19 17.06
CA PHE A 25 1.75 18.78 16.99
C PHE A 25 3.12 18.66 16.35
N LYS A 26 4.05 18.04 17.07
CA LYS A 26 5.45 17.92 16.66
C LYS A 26 5.73 16.48 16.24
N THR A 27 6.39 16.33 15.10
CA THR A 27 6.99 15.07 14.64
C THR A 27 8.51 15.25 14.56
N GLN A 28 9.23 14.23 14.09
CA GLN A 28 10.68 14.33 13.91
C GLN A 28 11.09 15.32 12.81
N SER A 29 10.24 15.52 11.79
CA SER A 29 10.56 16.29 10.58
C SER A 29 9.61 17.44 10.29
N SER A 30 8.51 17.57 11.03
CA SER A 30 7.49 18.61 10.78
C SER A 30 6.70 19.01 12.02
N ILE A 31 6.09 20.18 11.93
CA ILE A 31 5.22 20.73 12.97
C ILE A 31 3.90 21.15 12.33
N LEU A 32 2.78 20.60 12.80
CA LEU A 32 1.44 21.07 12.47
C LEU A 32 1.00 22.09 13.52
N ILE A 33 0.58 23.26 13.06
CA ILE A 33 0.13 24.37 13.90
C ILE A 33 -1.34 24.64 13.60
N GLN A 34 -2.17 24.57 14.63
CA GLN A 34 -3.57 24.97 14.61
C GLN A 34 -3.70 26.36 15.24
N TYR A 35 -4.23 27.31 14.50
CA TYR A 35 -4.40 28.69 14.95
C TYR A 35 -5.71 29.31 14.45
N THR A 36 -6.16 30.36 15.15
CA THR A 36 -7.38 31.10 14.83
C THR A 36 -7.05 32.56 14.58
N ILE A 37 -7.62 33.14 13.52
CA ILE A 37 -7.47 34.56 13.20
C ILE A 37 -8.56 35.34 13.95
N GLU A 38 -8.15 36.34 14.74
CA GLU A 38 -9.03 37.09 15.65
C GLU A 38 -10.19 37.80 14.93
N SER A 39 -10.02 38.15 13.64
CA SER A 39 -11.00 38.92 12.88
C SER A 39 -12.20 38.10 12.39
N ASN A 40 -12.07 36.78 12.21
CA ASN A 40 -13.13 35.93 11.65
C ASN A 40 -13.42 34.66 12.46
N ASN A 41 -12.66 34.40 13.53
CA ASN A 41 -12.79 33.18 14.35
C ASN A 41 -12.70 31.86 13.56
N LEU A 42 -12.15 31.90 12.33
CA LEU A 42 -11.93 30.70 11.52
C LEU A 42 -10.61 30.05 11.93
N ARG A 43 -10.63 28.71 11.98
CA ARG A 43 -9.44 27.90 12.24
C ARG A 43 -8.66 27.66 10.97
N TYR A 44 -7.35 27.77 11.10
CA TYR A 44 -6.39 27.53 10.04
C TYR A 44 -5.31 26.56 10.52
N PHE A 45 -4.77 25.84 9.56
CA PHE A 45 -3.81 24.78 9.79
C PHE A 45 -2.63 25.00 8.85
N ILE A 46 -1.43 25.03 9.41
CA ILE A 46 -0.19 25.06 8.63
C ILE A 46 0.74 23.95 9.08
N ILE A 47 1.44 23.36 8.12
CA ILE A 47 2.53 22.43 8.37
C ILE A 47 3.83 23.17 8.05
N PHE A 48 4.76 23.17 8.99
CA PHE A 48 6.13 23.61 8.81
C PHE A 48 7.04 22.39 8.71
N GLU A 49 7.74 22.25 7.60
CA GLU A 49 8.73 21.18 7.39
C GLU A 49 10.12 21.68 7.83
N LEU A 50 10.75 20.95 8.75
CA LEU A 50 11.96 21.39 9.43
C LEU A 50 13.17 21.43 8.49
N ASP A 51 13.31 20.43 7.63
CA ASP A 51 14.49 20.29 6.75
C ASP A 51 14.45 21.26 5.56
N SER A 52 13.29 21.35 4.89
CA SER A 52 13.12 22.23 3.72
C SER A 52 12.76 23.67 4.08
N LYS A 53 12.43 23.93 5.36
CA LYS A 53 11.91 25.21 5.87
C LYS A 53 10.65 25.69 5.13
N LYS A 54 9.91 24.77 4.51
CA LYS A 54 8.70 25.08 3.74
C LYS A 54 7.49 25.18 4.67
N ILE A 55 6.67 26.21 4.46
CA ILE A 55 5.35 26.34 5.09
C ILE A 55 4.28 25.95 4.08
N MET A 56 3.35 25.10 4.51
CA MET A 56 2.23 24.65 3.70
C MET A 56 0.92 24.88 4.44
N ARG A 57 -0.04 25.54 3.79
CA ARG A 57 -1.43 25.58 4.27
C ARG A 57 -2.07 24.23 4.02
N VAL A 58 -2.69 23.68 5.05
CA VAL A 58 -3.42 22.41 4.97
C VAL A 58 -4.80 22.68 4.40
N ASN A 59 -5.12 22.03 3.28
CA ASN A 59 -6.44 22.07 2.65
C ASN A 59 -7.14 20.72 2.87
N LEU A 60 -8.08 20.69 3.80
CA LEU A 60 -9.02 19.59 4.02
C LEU A 60 -10.30 19.82 3.19
N PRO A 61 -11.08 18.77 2.88
CA PRO A 61 -12.33 18.90 2.14
C PRO A 61 -13.24 20.01 2.71
N ALA A 62 -13.73 20.88 1.82
CA ALA A 62 -14.29 22.18 2.20
C ALA A 62 -15.50 22.14 3.14
N ARG A 63 -16.30 21.07 3.11
CA ARG A 63 -17.47 20.90 3.98
C ARG A 63 -17.15 20.18 5.30
N TYR A 64 -15.90 19.83 5.54
CA TYR A 64 -15.45 19.24 6.80
C TYR A 64 -15.01 20.35 7.76
N ASP A 65 -15.93 20.82 8.60
CA ASP A 65 -15.67 21.93 9.53
C ASP A 65 -14.91 21.46 10.77
N VAL A 66 -13.59 21.60 10.72
CA VAL A 66 -12.68 21.05 11.73
C VAL A 66 -12.85 21.76 13.08
N LYS A 67 -13.28 21.00 14.08
CA LYS A 67 -13.31 21.43 15.47
C LYS A 67 -11.92 21.36 16.11
N LYS A 68 -11.21 20.26 15.91
CA LYS A 68 -9.88 20.03 16.46
C LYS A 68 -9.14 18.96 15.67
N VAL A 69 -7.82 19.04 15.71
CA VAL A 69 -6.96 17.91 15.34
C VAL A 69 -6.74 17.03 16.56
N ASP A 70 -6.88 15.72 16.38
CA ASP A 70 -6.65 14.70 17.40
C ASP A 70 -5.23 14.13 17.27
N GLN A 71 -4.79 13.83 16.05
CA GLN A 71 -3.46 13.29 15.75
C GLN A 71 -2.86 13.90 14.48
N PHE A 72 -1.53 14.04 14.49
CA PHE A 72 -0.73 14.39 13.31
C PHE A 72 0.48 13.46 13.24
N ILE A 73 0.67 12.82 12.08
CA ILE A 73 1.71 11.83 11.85
C ILE A 73 2.41 12.17 10.52
N ASP A 74 3.75 12.19 10.53
CA ASP A 74 4.62 12.42 9.36
C ASP A 74 5.56 11.22 9.22
N VAL A 75 5.21 10.29 8.33
CA VAL A 75 5.95 9.05 8.07
C VAL A 75 5.81 8.67 6.60
N HIS A 76 6.73 7.88 6.06
CA HIS A 76 6.62 7.31 4.70
C HIS A 76 6.43 8.33 3.57
N GLY A 77 6.92 9.56 3.74
CA GLY A 77 6.72 10.64 2.76
C GLY A 77 5.27 11.11 2.64
N GLN A 78 4.45 10.87 3.67
CA GLN A 78 3.03 11.22 3.72
C GLN A 78 2.70 11.93 5.04
N TYR A 79 1.73 12.85 4.98
CA TYR A 79 1.13 13.40 6.19
C TYR A 79 -0.20 12.71 6.46
N TYR A 80 -0.45 12.38 7.72
CA TYR A 80 -1.74 11.91 8.19
C TYR A 80 -2.27 12.83 9.27
N ILE A 81 -3.54 13.19 9.15
CA ILE A 81 -4.26 14.03 10.12
C ILE A 81 -5.51 13.28 10.52
N VAL A 82 -5.67 13.04 11.82
CA VAL A 82 -6.97 12.65 12.39
C VAL A 82 -7.58 13.91 12.97
N ALA A 83 -8.76 14.28 12.48
CA ALA A 83 -9.48 15.46 12.94
C ALA A 83 -10.90 15.10 13.36
N SER A 84 -11.47 15.90 14.26
CA SER A 84 -12.87 15.87 14.67
C SER A 84 -13.59 17.12 14.16
N ASP A 85 -14.79 16.96 13.61
CA ASP A 85 -15.67 18.09 13.25
C ASP A 85 -16.52 18.56 14.45
N PHE A 86 -17.31 19.62 14.26
CA PHE A 86 -18.20 20.14 15.30
C PHE A 86 -19.37 19.21 15.67
N ARG A 87 -19.71 18.25 14.81
CA ARG A 87 -20.72 17.21 15.06
C ARG A 87 -20.16 16.01 15.81
N GLY A 88 -18.84 15.98 16.05
CA GLY A 88 -18.14 14.88 16.70
C GLY A 88 -17.70 13.77 15.74
N GLN A 89 -17.89 13.93 14.43
CA GLN A 89 -17.43 12.99 13.43
C GLN A 89 -15.90 13.06 13.30
N ARG A 90 -15.23 11.92 13.45
CA ARG A 90 -13.77 11.80 13.32
C ARG A 90 -13.41 11.21 11.96
N CYS A 91 -12.39 11.79 11.32
CA CYS A 91 -11.95 11.33 10.00
C CYS A 91 -10.43 11.32 9.91
N LEU A 92 -9.90 10.29 9.26
CA LEU A 92 -8.50 10.20 8.83
C LEU A 92 -8.36 10.82 7.45
N PHE A 93 -7.43 11.77 7.36
CA PHE A 93 -7.02 12.39 6.12
C PHE A 93 -5.55 12.08 5.84
N THR A 94 -5.22 11.89 4.57
CA THR A 94 -3.84 11.71 4.12
C THR A 94 -3.47 12.72 3.04
N SER A 95 -2.22 13.17 3.06
CA SER A 95 -1.62 13.91 1.96
C SER A 95 -0.49 13.10 1.35
N TYR A 96 -0.74 12.62 0.14
CA TYR A 96 0.25 11.92 -0.67
C TYR A 96 1.35 12.90 -1.10
N ASN A 97 2.62 12.44 -1.08
CA ASN A 97 3.81 13.22 -1.44
C ASN A 97 3.93 14.56 -0.72
N LYS A 98 3.47 14.64 0.54
CA LYS A 98 3.52 15.84 1.38
C LYS A 98 2.95 17.11 0.72
N SER A 99 1.88 16.96 -0.06
CA SER A 99 1.19 18.09 -0.68
C SER A 99 0.37 18.92 0.33
N ALA A 100 -0.08 20.09 -0.11
CA ALA A 100 -1.00 20.93 0.67
C ALA A 100 -2.45 20.40 0.69
N TYR A 101 -2.76 19.35 -0.08
CA TYR A 101 -4.12 18.86 -0.28
C TYR A 101 -4.31 17.49 0.36
N PHE A 102 -5.33 17.38 1.20
CA PHE A 102 -5.62 16.18 1.96
C PHE A 102 -6.86 15.46 1.43
N VAL A 103 -6.78 14.15 1.41
CA VAL A 103 -7.80 13.24 0.90
C VAL A 103 -8.37 12.43 2.06
N THR A 104 -9.69 12.28 2.09
CA THR A 104 -10.38 11.42 3.08
C THR A 104 -10.03 9.96 2.84
N VAL A 105 -9.52 9.30 3.88
CA VAL A 105 -9.20 7.86 3.85
C VAL A 105 -10.36 7.07 4.43
N LYS A 106 -10.73 7.39 5.68
CA LYS A 106 -11.72 6.62 6.43
C LYS A 106 -12.28 7.43 7.59
N ASP A 107 -13.47 7.03 8.01
CA ASP A 107 -14.14 7.56 9.19
C ASP A 107 -13.80 6.74 10.43
N ASP A 108 -13.90 7.37 11.58
CA ASP A 108 -13.64 6.83 12.92
C ASP A 108 -12.17 6.79 13.35
N CYS A 109 -12.01 6.70 14.67
CA CYS A 109 -10.79 6.64 15.46
C CYS A 109 -11.14 5.74 16.67
N PRO A 110 -10.21 4.94 17.22
CA PRO A 110 -8.74 5.04 17.14
C PRO A 110 -8.06 4.46 15.90
N ILE A 111 -6.95 5.09 15.49
CA ILE A 111 -6.10 4.71 14.35
C ILE A 111 -4.64 4.66 14.81
N LEU A 112 -3.90 3.67 14.30
CA LEU A 112 -2.46 3.52 14.48
C LEU A 112 -1.80 3.34 13.11
N ILE A 113 -0.87 4.22 12.76
CA ILE A 113 -0.10 4.11 11.52
C ILE A 113 1.25 3.49 11.85
N HIS A 114 1.64 2.45 11.11
CA HIS A 114 2.91 1.78 11.37
C HIS A 114 4.08 2.72 11.01
N PRO A 115 5.05 2.98 11.90
CA PRO A 115 6.13 3.96 11.66
C PRO A 115 7.17 3.48 10.65
N SER A 116 7.44 2.17 10.57
CA SER A 116 8.46 1.59 9.66
C SER A 116 7.92 0.92 8.40
N LEU A 117 6.68 0.39 8.40
CA LEU A 117 6.07 -0.25 7.25
C LEU A 117 5.11 0.70 6.53
N PRO A 118 5.42 1.11 5.29
CA PRO A 118 4.57 2.01 4.55
C PRO A 118 3.27 1.32 4.11
N GLY A 119 2.16 2.05 4.28
CA GLY A 119 0.81 1.61 3.92
C GLY A 119 0.09 0.74 4.94
N ILE A 120 0.69 0.46 6.09
CA ILE A 120 0.07 -0.31 7.18
C ILE A 120 -0.64 0.63 8.14
N ILE A 121 -1.96 0.45 8.26
CA ILE A 121 -2.84 1.26 9.11
C ILE A 121 -3.74 0.31 9.90
N PHE A 122 -3.73 0.40 11.23
CA PHE A 122 -4.70 -0.25 12.10
C PHE A 122 -5.80 0.73 12.48
N ALA A 123 -7.04 0.28 12.50
CA ALA A 123 -8.18 1.09 12.87
C ALA A 123 -9.25 0.27 13.59
N ASN A 124 -9.87 0.86 14.61
CA ASN A 124 -11.09 0.35 15.21
C ASN A 124 -12.26 1.21 14.73
N PHE A 125 -13.14 0.63 13.91
CA PHE A 125 -14.33 1.32 13.43
C PHE A 125 -15.48 1.14 14.41
N ASN A 126 -16.28 2.20 14.59
CA ASN A 126 -17.48 2.22 15.43
C ASN A 126 -17.26 1.70 16.87
N PRO A 127 -16.47 2.40 17.72
CA PRO A 127 -16.15 1.97 19.09
C PRO A 127 -17.39 1.79 20.00
N ASP A 128 -18.54 2.33 19.60
CA ASP A 128 -19.79 2.27 20.35
C ASP A 128 -20.58 0.94 20.16
N THR A 129 -20.28 0.17 19.10
CA THR A 129 -20.85 -1.18 18.92
C THR A 129 -19.90 -2.22 19.46
N ARG A 130 -20.25 -2.86 20.58
CA ARG A 130 -19.55 -4.05 21.07
C ARG A 130 -20.01 -5.29 20.29
N PRO A 131 -19.09 -6.21 19.91
CA PRO A 131 -17.65 -6.16 20.12
C PRO A 131 -16.90 -5.26 19.13
N VAL A 132 -15.83 -4.59 19.60
CA VAL A 132 -14.99 -3.71 18.78
C VAL A 132 -13.91 -4.55 18.09
N HIS A 133 -14.04 -4.75 16.78
CA HIS A 133 -13.01 -5.45 15.99
C HIS A 133 -11.93 -4.49 15.50
N THR A 134 -10.68 -4.97 15.48
CA THR A 134 -9.56 -4.24 14.89
C THR A 134 -9.37 -4.64 13.43
N TYR A 135 -9.21 -3.63 12.59
CA TYR A 135 -8.97 -3.77 11.17
C TYR A 135 -7.55 -3.34 10.81
N ILE A 136 -6.98 -3.98 9.80
CA ILE A 136 -5.70 -3.62 9.19
C ILE A 136 -5.92 -3.26 7.73
N SER A 137 -5.28 -2.18 7.28
CA SER A 137 -5.08 -1.88 5.87
C SER A 137 -3.62 -2.09 5.51
N THR A 138 -3.37 -2.68 4.34
CA THR A 138 -2.02 -2.90 3.80
C THR A 138 -1.74 -2.07 2.53
N ASN A 139 -2.70 -1.20 2.14
CA ASN A 139 -2.68 -0.40 0.91
C ASN A 139 -3.10 1.07 1.15
N ASN A 140 -2.53 1.71 2.18
CA ASN A 140 -2.78 3.13 2.52
C ASN A 140 -4.25 3.45 2.85
N GLY A 141 -5.00 2.50 3.40
CA GLY A 141 -6.39 2.71 3.82
C GLY A 141 -7.42 2.60 2.70
N LYS A 142 -7.04 2.15 1.51
CA LYS A 142 -7.99 1.87 0.41
C LYS A 142 -8.93 0.72 0.76
N THR A 143 -8.40 -0.35 1.34
CA THR A 143 -9.17 -1.49 1.83
C THR A 143 -8.73 -1.87 3.24
N PHE A 144 -9.68 -2.35 4.04
CA PHE A 144 -9.47 -2.80 5.40
C PHE A 144 -9.98 -4.23 5.56
N GLU A 145 -9.20 -5.07 6.22
CA GLU A 145 -9.53 -6.45 6.56
C GLU A 145 -9.49 -6.65 8.08
N THR A 146 -10.21 -7.64 8.60
CA THR A 146 -10.21 -7.94 10.04
C THR A 146 -8.88 -8.58 10.45
N THR A 147 -8.25 -8.04 11.48
CA THR A 147 -7.00 -8.59 12.01
C THR A 147 -7.28 -9.89 12.77
N LYS A 148 -6.34 -10.84 12.73
CA LYS A 148 -6.51 -12.17 13.32
C LYS A 148 -5.52 -12.45 14.45
N HIS A 149 -5.92 -13.26 15.42
CA HIS A 149 -5.01 -13.79 16.44
C HIS A 149 -5.10 -15.31 16.54
N GLU A 150 -3.98 -15.95 16.88
CA GLU A 150 -3.88 -17.40 17.12
C GLU A 150 -4.63 -17.78 18.40
N ASN A 151 -5.58 -18.70 18.28
CA ASN A 151 -6.31 -19.24 19.42
C ASN A 151 -6.89 -20.62 19.07
N ASN A 152 -6.74 -21.57 19.99
CA ASN A 152 -7.18 -22.96 19.81
C ASN A 152 -8.66 -23.19 20.15
N ASN A 153 -9.43 -22.12 20.38
CA ASN A 153 -10.86 -22.20 20.63
C ASN A 153 -11.63 -22.78 19.42
N SER A 154 -12.58 -23.68 19.67
CA SER A 154 -13.35 -24.39 18.64
C SER A 154 -14.26 -23.47 17.82
N ALA A 155 -14.57 -22.27 18.32
CA ALA A 155 -15.33 -21.26 17.60
C ALA A 155 -14.53 -20.56 16.48
N CYS A 156 -13.21 -20.76 16.43
CA CYS A 156 -12.33 -20.06 15.51
C CYS A 156 -12.01 -20.90 14.27
N VAL A 157 -11.91 -20.24 13.12
CA VAL A 157 -11.68 -20.90 11.82
C VAL A 157 -10.18 -21.06 11.64
N ASP A 158 -9.73 -22.29 11.41
CA ASP A 158 -8.31 -22.64 11.24
C ASP A 158 -7.40 -22.18 12.40
N GLY A 159 -7.94 -22.09 13.62
CA GLY A 159 -7.20 -21.63 14.80
C GLY A 159 -6.96 -20.12 14.84
N LEU A 160 -7.71 -19.33 14.05
CA LEU A 160 -7.61 -17.87 13.98
C LEU A 160 -8.94 -17.20 14.32
N CYS A 161 -8.94 -16.35 15.35
CA CYS A 161 -10.11 -15.53 15.72
C CYS A 161 -9.88 -14.06 15.33
N ASN A 162 -10.95 -13.26 15.27
CA ASN A 162 -10.82 -11.80 15.12
C ASN A 162 -10.13 -11.23 16.36
N ALA A 163 -9.10 -10.39 16.19
CA ALA A 163 -8.48 -9.72 17.33
C ALA A 163 -9.19 -8.40 17.68
N GLN A 164 -9.20 -8.09 18.96
CA GLN A 164 -9.73 -6.85 19.51
C GLN A 164 -8.60 -6.12 20.23
N LEU A 165 -7.94 -5.22 19.52
CA LEU A 165 -6.78 -4.49 20.00
C LEU A 165 -7.20 -3.12 20.49
N LEU A 166 -6.65 -2.70 21.62
CA LEU A 166 -6.88 -1.40 22.21
C LEU A 166 -5.98 -0.37 21.52
N LEU A 167 -6.54 0.34 20.55
CA LEU A 167 -5.88 1.47 19.92
C LEU A 167 -6.25 2.78 20.66
N SER A 168 -5.36 3.77 20.68
CA SER A 168 -5.61 5.08 21.32
C SER A 168 -5.62 6.22 20.29
N CYS A 169 -6.58 7.14 20.44
CA CYS A 169 -6.61 8.39 19.67
C CYS A 169 -5.62 9.44 20.20
N ASN A 170 -5.11 9.29 21.42
CA ASN A 170 -4.09 10.18 21.96
C ASN A 170 -2.72 9.53 21.73
N LEU A 171 -1.77 10.30 21.22
CA LEU A 171 -0.40 9.91 20.80
C LEU A 171 0.50 9.25 21.88
N GLU A 172 -0.08 8.80 22.98
CA GLU A 172 0.52 7.86 23.94
C GLU A 172 -0.21 6.51 23.80
N SER A 173 -0.21 5.91 22.60
CA SER A 173 -0.59 4.50 22.51
C SER A 173 0.46 3.67 23.25
N ASN A 174 0.04 2.72 24.08
CA ASN A 174 0.89 1.65 24.64
C ASN A 174 1.49 0.73 23.55
N ALA A 175 1.37 1.11 22.27
CA ALA A 175 1.95 0.43 21.13
C ALA A 175 3.46 0.61 21.11
N GLU A 176 4.19 -0.41 21.50
CA GLU A 176 5.65 -0.38 21.40
C GLU A 176 6.06 -1.05 20.07
N LEU A 177 6.28 -0.19 19.08
CA LEU A 177 6.70 -0.57 17.72
C LEU A 177 8.22 -0.58 17.64
N TYR A 178 8.82 -1.73 17.94
CA TYR A 178 10.28 -1.84 18.04
C TYR A 178 10.97 -2.13 16.70
N LYS A 179 10.27 -2.81 15.79
CA LYS A 179 10.75 -3.25 14.47
C LYS A 179 9.60 -3.34 13.46
N GLU A 180 9.94 -3.51 12.18
CA GLU A 180 8.99 -3.63 11.07
C GLU A 180 7.96 -4.72 11.30
N TRP A 181 8.38 -5.86 11.83
CA TRP A 181 7.48 -7.00 12.00
C TRP A 181 7.05 -7.23 13.45
N PHE A 182 7.67 -6.54 14.42
CA PHE A 182 7.35 -6.74 15.84
C PHE A 182 6.54 -5.59 16.41
N ILE A 183 5.30 -5.90 16.77
CA ILE A 183 4.35 -4.95 17.34
C ILE A 183 3.80 -5.53 18.64
N THR A 184 3.77 -4.72 19.68
CA THR A 184 3.05 -5.03 20.92
C THR A 184 1.84 -4.12 21.03
N LEU A 185 0.68 -4.70 21.35
CA LEU A 185 -0.55 -3.97 21.64
C LEU A 185 -1.28 -4.63 22.80
N GLU A 186 -1.99 -3.85 23.58
CA GLU A 186 -2.96 -4.39 24.53
C GLU A 186 -4.26 -4.71 23.78
N GLY A 187 -5.03 -5.69 24.24
CA GLY A 187 -6.28 -6.10 23.63
C GLY A 187 -7.15 -6.95 24.54
N ILE A 188 -8.28 -7.41 24.02
CA ILE A 188 -9.24 -8.27 24.71
C ILE A 188 -9.33 -9.59 23.93
N ASP A 189 -9.18 -10.72 24.64
CA ASP A 189 -9.49 -12.05 24.11
C ASP A 189 -10.86 -12.50 24.66
N GLU A 190 -11.85 -12.63 23.77
CA GLU A 190 -13.21 -13.07 24.11
C GLU A 190 -13.26 -14.50 24.70
N SER A 191 -12.18 -15.26 24.57
CA SER A 191 -12.09 -16.62 25.13
C SER A 191 -11.94 -16.63 26.66
N TYR A 192 -11.64 -15.48 27.28
CA TYR A 192 -11.52 -15.35 28.73
C TYR A 192 -12.65 -14.46 29.31
N PRO A 193 -13.37 -14.92 30.34
CA PRO A 193 -14.58 -14.26 30.85
C PRO A 193 -14.34 -13.02 31.73
N ASP A 194 -13.08 -12.65 31.99
CA ASP A 194 -12.73 -11.47 32.78
C ASP A 194 -12.26 -10.34 31.84
N ASP A 195 -12.74 -9.10 32.06
CA ASP A 195 -12.35 -7.83 31.39
C ASP A 195 -10.84 -7.46 31.59
N ASN A 196 -9.94 -8.44 31.61
CA ASN A 196 -8.51 -8.24 31.73
C ASN A 196 -7.90 -7.98 30.35
N PHE A 197 -7.22 -6.85 30.20
CA PHE A 197 -6.43 -6.55 29.01
C PHE A 197 -5.22 -7.48 28.92
N GLU A 198 -5.02 -8.10 27.77
CA GLU A 198 -3.88 -8.96 27.47
C GLU A 198 -2.90 -8.29 26.51
N ASN A 199 -1.63 -8.70 26.57
CA ASN A 199 -0.63 -8.29 25.60
C ASN A 199 -0.71 -9.20 24.36
N PHE A 200 -0.98 -8.58 23.23
CA PHE A 200 -0.90 -9.18 21.91
C PHE A 200 0.44 -8.83 21.28
N LEU A 201 1.13 -9.84 20.77
CA LEU A 201 2.38 -9.70 20.04
C LEU A 201 2.16 -10.10 18.59
N SER A 202 2.61 -9.29 17.65
CA SER A 202 2.73 -9.70 16.25
C SER A 202 4.21 -9.79 15.87
N PHE A 203 4.53 -10.76 15.02
CA PHE A 203 5.87 -10.99 14.46
C PHE A 203 5.90 -10.91 12.92
N ASP A 204 4.81 -10.44 12.31
CA ASP A 204 4.62 -10.35 10.86
C ASP A 204 4.04 -9.00 10.39
N GLY A 205 4.22 -7.95 11.20
CA GLY A 205 3.76 -6.60 10.88
C GLY A 205 2.28 -6.37 11.18
N GLY A 206 1.70 -7.17 12.08
CA GLY A 206 0.34 -7.04 12.59
C GLY A 206 -0.73 -7.79 11.83
N LYS A 207 -0.36 -8.76 10.98
CA LYS A 207 -1.35 -9.60 10.29
C LYS A 207 -1.91 -10.65 11.21
N ILE A 208 -1.01 -11.38 11.87
CA ILE A 208 -1.33 -12.39 12.87
C ILE A 208 -0.78 -11.92 14.21
N TRP A 209 -1.64 -12.00 15.22
CA TRP A 209 -1.32 -11.68 16.60
C TRP A 209 -1.30 -12.96 17.45
N LYS A 210 -0.51 -12.95 18.51
CA LYS A 210 -0.43 -14.02 19.50
C LYS A 210 -0.67 -13.43 20.88
N THR A 211 -1.49 -14.10 21.68
CA THR A 211 -1.63 -13.77 23.09
C THR A 211 -0.40 -14.28 23.85
N VAL A 212 0.07 -13.48 24.79
CA VAL A 212 1.11 -13.91 25.72
C VAL A 212 0.42 -14.49 26.95
N PRO A 213 0.83 -15.66 27.46
CA PRO A 213 0.28 -16.27 28.68
C PRO A 213 0.76 -15.55 29.95
N SER A 214 0.65 -14.22 30.01
CA SER A 214 1.12 -13.42 31.14
C SER A 214 0.57 -12.00 31.16
N ILE A 215 -0.38 -11.80 32.07
CA ILE A 215 -0.94 -10.50 32.44
C ILE A 215 0.14 -9.69 33.20
N ASN A 216 0.22 -8.38 32.97
CA ASN A 216 1.13 -7.43 33.63
C ASN A 216 2.63 -7.53 33.27
N TYR A 217 3.00 -8.22 32.18
CA TYR A 217 4.36 -8.14 31.65
C TYR A 217 4.44 -7.05 30.60
N ALA A 218 5.25 -6.03 30.82
CA ALA A 218 5.53 -5.07 29.77
C ALA A 218 6.70 -5.60 28.92
N PHE A 219 6.49 -5.78 27.62
CA PHE A 219 7.48 -6.39 26.71
C PHE A 219 8.49 -5.37 26.19
N ILE A 220 9.64 -5.85 25.74
CA ILE A 220 10.62 -5.05 25.00
C ILE A 220 11.37 -5.94 24.03
N SER A 221 11.73 -5.37 22.88
CA SER A 221 12.52 -6.06 21.86
C SER A 221 14.00 -5.73 22.01
N MET A 222 14.82 -6.76 21.95
CA MET A 222 16.28 -6.74 21.91
C MET A 222 16.77 -7.50 20.67
N ASN A 223 18.07 -7.39 20.40
CA ASN A 223 18.77 -8.05 19.32
C ASN A 223 18.07 -7.80 17.98
N ARG A 224 17.62 -6.54 17.79
CA ARG A 224 16.85 -6.07 16.61
C ARG A 224 15.61 -6.91 16.31
N GLY A 225 14.87 -7.36 17.32
CA GLY A 225 13.68 -8.21 17.12
C GLY A 225 14.00 -9.70 17.13
N GLY A 226 15.18 -10.10 17.59
CA GLY A 226 15.55 -11.49 17.78
C GLY A 226 15.33 -12.01 19.21
N ILE A 227 15.14 -11.13 20.19
CA ILE A 227 14.86 -11.49 21.58
C ILE A 227 13.75 -10.57 22.08
N PHE A 228 12.74 -11.14 22.71
CA PHE A 228 11.64 -10.41 23.32
C PHE A 228 11.64 -10.72 24.81
N VAL A 229 11.63 -9.66 25.64
CA VAL A 229 11.72 -9.78 27.09
C VAL A 229 10.55 -9.02 27.72
N GLY A 230 9.71 -9.71 28.46
CA GLY A 230 8.69 -9.12 29.31
C GLY A 230 9.22 -8.98 30.74
N LEU A 231 8.88 -7.86 31.39
CA LEU A 231 9.15 -7.64 32.81
C LEU A 231 7.86 -7.48 33.61
N ASN A 232 7.69 -8.27 34.66
CA ASN A 232 6.60 -8.10 35.62
C ASN A 232 7.13 -7.44 36.90
N LYS A 233 6.77 -6.17 37.09
CA LYS A 233 7.21 -5.36 38.23
C LYS A 233 6.63 -5.82 39.57
N LYS A 234 5.53 -6.59 39.56
CA LYS A 234 4.89 -7.09 40.79
C LYS A 234 5.53 -8.37 41.30
N THR A 235 5.95 -9.24 40.37
CA THR A 235 6.51 -10.57 40.72
C THR A 235 8.02 -10.64 40.62
N ASN A 236 8.70 -9.57 40.19
CA ASN A 236 10.15 -9.50 39.98
C ASN A 236 10.69 -10.63 39.08
N LYS A 237 9.90 -11.01 38.07
CA LYS A 237 10.23 -12.04 37.09
C LYS A 237 10.34 -11.43 35.70
N ILE A 238 11.28 -11.95 34.91
CA ILE A 238 11.26 -11.79 33.45
C ILE A 238 10.72 -13.04 32.79
N ILE A 239 10.02 -12.80 31.70
CA ILE A 239 9.70 -13.79 30.69
C ILE A 239 10.47 -13.41 29.43
N TYR A 240 11.01 -14.37 28.69
CA TYR A 240 11.65 -14.07 27.42
C TYR A 240 11.43 -15.16 26.38
N THR A 241 11.48 -14.77 25.11
CA THR A 241 11.42 -15.65 23.95
C THR A 241 12.38 -15.14 22.89
N PHE A 242 12.92 -16.05 22.07
CA PHE A 242 13.77 -15.73 20.94
C PHE A 242 13.36 -16.49 19.67
N ASP A 243 12.16 -17.08 19.68
CA ASP A 243 11.58 -17.91 18.62
C ASP A 243 10.15 -17.47 18.26
N GLU A 244 9.91 -16.14 18.32
CA GLU A 244 8.63 -15.51 17.94
C GLU A 244 7.42 -16.06 18.73
N GLY A 245 7.63 -16.23 20.04
CA GLY A 245 6.59 -16.64 20.97
C GLY A 245 6.21 -18.12 20.87
N LYS A 246 6.97 -18.95 20.15
CA LYS A 246 6.76 -20.41 20.15
C LYS A 246 7.11 -21.03 21.50
N ARG A 247 8.15 -20.52 22.16
CA ARG A 247 8.55 -20.94 23.51
C ARG A 247 8.91 -19.74 24.38
N TYR A 248 8.38 -19.77 25.60
CA TYR A 248 8.70 -18.80 26.63
C TYR A 248 9.59 -19.43 27.71
N TYR A 249 10.53 -18.62 28.20
CA TYR A 249 11.43 -18.94 29.30
C TYR A 249 11.21 -17.96 30.44
N TYR A 250 11.36 -18.41 31.68
CA TYR A 250 11.11 -17.60 32.88
C TYR A 250 12.37 -17.53 33.73
N LEU A 251 12.71 -16.34 34.21
CA LEU A 251 13.84 -16.13 35.11
C LEU A 251 13.44 -15.18 36.25
N PRO A 252 13.57 -15.58 37.52
CA PRO A 252 13.46 -14.66 38.65
C PRO A 252 14.70 -13.76 38.68
N ILE A 253 14.50 -12.48 38.98
CA ILE A 253 15.57 -11.49 38.84
C ILE A 253 16.18 -11.14 40.20
N HIS A 254 15.41 -11.25 41.29
CA HIS A 254 15.82 -10.81 42.63
C HIS A 254 15.17 -11.54 43.81
N ASP A 255 15.74 -11.29 44.99
CA ASP A 255 15.23 -11.64 46.32
C ASP A 255 13.89 -10.95 46.64
N ASP A 256 13.10 -11.55 47.54
CA ASP A 256 11.80 -11.03 47.94
C ASP A 256 11.91 -9.62 48.56
N GLY A 257 11.11 -8.67 48.02
CA GLY A 257 10.91 -7.33 48.59
C GLY A 257 11.55 -6.16 47.83
N GLU A 258 12.41 -6.40 46.83
CA GLU A 258 12.93 -5.31 45.98
C GLU A 258 11.83 -4.68 45.13
N LEU A 259 11.87 -3.35 44.94
CA LEU A 259 10.94 -2.65 44.05
C LEU A 259 11.61 -2.27 42.74
N ILE A 260 11.09 -2.81 41.66
CA ILE A 260 11.44 -2.37 40.32
C ILE A 260 10.83 -0.99 40.02
N VAL A 261 11.68 -0.03 39.69
CA VAL A 261 11.28 1.30 39.24
C VAL A 261 11.10 1.29 37.72
N GLY A 262 12.11 0.78 37.00
CA GLY A 262 12.13 0.84 35.54
C GLY A 262 13.08 -0.16 34.89
N ARG A 263 13.15 -0.05 33.57
CA ARG A 263 14.00 -0.86 32.69
C ARG A 263 14.60 0.00 31.60
N ALA A 264 15.73 -0.43 31.05
CA ALA A 264 16.35 0.18 29.88
C ALA A 264 17.11 -0.86 29.06
N ILE A 265 17.28 -0.59 27.76
CA ILE A 265 18.27 -1.30 26.94
C ILE A 265 19.45 -0.37 26.77
N ILE A 266 20.65 -0.87 27.05
CA ILE A 266 21.90 -0.15 26.81
C ILE A 266 22.77 -0.89 25.80
N GLY A 267 23.66 -0.17 25.14
CA GLY A 267 24.56 -0.73 24.14
C GLY A 267 23.86 -1.12 22.84
N ARG A 268 24.61 -1.77 21.95
CA ARG A 268 24.15 -2.29 20.65
C ARG A 268 24.93 -3.54 20.28
N GLY A 269 24.32 -4.43 19.48
CA GLY A 269 24.95 -5.67 19.02
C GLY A 269 25.44 -6.50 20.21
N LYS A 270 26.71 -6.94 20.19
CA LYS A 270 27.29 -7.75 21.28
C LYS A 270 27.31 -7.08 22.66
N ARG A 271 27.22 -5.74 22.70
CA ARG A 271 27.20 -4.96 23.95
C ARG A 271 25.78 -4.64 24.43
N GLU A 272 24.76 -5.10 23.71
CA GLU A 272 23.37 -4.85 24.09
C GLU A 272 23.02 -5.61 25.39
N ARG A 273 22.46 -4.90 26.37
CA ARG A 273 22.15 -5.44 27.70
C ARG A 273 20.79 -4.93 28.16
N PHE A 274 20.05 -5.80 28.84
CA PHE A 274 18.80 -5.42 29.48
C PHE A 274 19.09 -5.03 30.92
N LEU A 275 18.83 -3.77 31.24
CA LEU A 275 18.97 -3.25 32.59
C LEU A 275 17.60 -3.13 33.25
N ILE A 276 17.55 -3.57 34.49
CA ILE A 276 16.41 -3.40 35.39
C ILE A 276 16.94 -2.65 36.59
N TYR A 277 16.28 -1.56 36.96
CA TYR A 277 16.72 -0.75 38.09
C TYR A 277 15.57 -0.47 39.03
N GLY A 278 15.91 -0.43 40.31
CA GLY A 278 14.96 -0.45 41.39
C GLY A 278 15.57 -0.04 42.72
N GLN A 279 14.82 -0.27 43.79
CA GLN A 279 15.25 -0.02 45.16
C GLN A 279 15.34 -1.34 45.92
N SER A 280 16.32 -1.46 46.80
CA SER A 280 16.43 -2.58 47.74
C SER A 280 15.19 -2.70 48.62
N SER A 281 14.97 -3.85 49.26
CA SER A 281 13.76 -4.09 50.07
C SER A 281 13.52 -3.03 51.18
N ASN A 282 14.60 -2.47 51.75
CA ASN A 282 14.55 -1.40 52.74
C ASN A 282 14.56 0.04 52.16
N ARG A 283 14.46 0.20 50.84
CA ARG A 283 14.41 1.48 50.11
C ARG A 283 15.62 2.39 50.25
N SER A 284 16.73 1.87 50.77
CA SER A 284 17.93 2.66 51.08
C SER A 284 18.95 2.73 49.95
N THR A 285 18.92 1.77 49.01
CA THR A 285 19.92 1.67 47.94
C THR A 285 19.26 1.44 46.59
N LEU A 286 19.92 1.95 45.54
CA LEU A 286 19.57 1.66 44.16
C LEU A 286 20.15 0.29 43.79
N VAL A 287 19.29 -0.61 43.30
CA VAL A 287 19.69 -1.91 42.76
C VAL A 287 19.63 -1.82 41.24
N ILE A 288 20.68 -2.27 40.56
CA ILE A 288 20.75 -2.34 39.11
C ILE A 288 21.14 -3.74 38.72
N THR A 289 20.35 -4.32 37.83
CA THR A 289 20.51 -5.70 37.38
C THR A 289 20.62 -5.76 35.91
N GLN A 290 21.67 -6.44 35.49
CA GLN A 290 22.05 -6.57 34.11
C GLN A 290 21.79 -8.00 33.66
N VAL A 291 20.92 -8.14 32.68
CA VAL A 291 20.67 -9.42 32.00
C VAL A 291 21.47 -9.43 30.69
N ASP A 292 22.30 -10.46 30.56
CA ASP A 292 23.21 -10.66 29.43
C ASP A 292 22.88 -11.96 28.66
N PHE A 293 22.40 -11.79 27.42
CA PHE A 293 22.05 -12.91 26.55
C PHE A 293 23.24 -13.44 25.71
N THR A 294 24.45 -12.89 25.84
CA THR A 294 25.62 -13.33 25.06
C THR A 294 26.03 -14.79 25.31
N ASN A 295 25.63 -15.38 26.44
CA ASN A 295 25.81 -16.81 26.71
C ASN A 295 24.96 -17.71 25.81
N ILE A 296 23.80 -17.21 25.33
CA ILE A 296 22.92 -17.91 24.39
C ILE A 296 23.35 -17.61 22.95
N PHE A 297 23.62 -16.34 22.66
CA PHE A 297 23.97 -15.85 21.32
C PHE A 297 25.47 -15.59 21.21
N LYS A 298 26.27 -16.65 21.07
CA LYS A 298 27.75 -16.56 21.17
C LYS A 298 28.46 -15.98 19.96
N ARG A 299 27.79 -15.93 18.80
CA ARG A 299 28.38 -15.47 17.52
C ARG A 299 27.57 -14.34 16.89
N GLU A 300 28.18 -13.64 15.96
CA GLU A 300 27.48 -12.66 15.12
C GLU A 300 26.73 -13.38 13.99
N CYS A 301 25.62 -12.79 13.57
CA CYS A 301 24.83 -13.30 12.46
C CYS A 301 25.59 -13.12 11.14
N GLN A 302 25.53 -14.15 10.31
CA GLN A 302 26.03 -14.15 8.92
C GLN A 302 24.86 -14.03 7.95
N HIS A 303 25.13 -13.85 6.67
CA HIS A 303 24.07 -13.68 5.65
C HIS A 303 23.05 -14.83 5.64
N GLU A 304 23.49 -16.07 5.90
CA GLU A 304 22.67 -17.28 5.95
C GLU A 304 21.68 -17.30 7.14
N ASP A 305 21.91 -16.46 8.15
CA ASP A 305 21.04 -16.34 9.32
C ASP A 305 19.83 -15.42 9.09
N TYR A 306 19.67 -14.91 7.87
CA TYR A 306 18.55 -14.04 7.50
C TYR A 306 17.78 -14.63 6.33
N SER A 307 16.47 -14.42 6.32
CA SER A 307 15.58 -14.72 5.21
C SER A 307 14.91 -13.46 4.69
N PRO A 308 14.64 -13.37 3.38
CA PRO A 308 13.85 -12.29 2.81
C PRO A 308 12.42 -12.35 3.36
N TRP A 309 11.92 -11.20 3.81
CA TRP A 309 10.58 -11.02 4.33
C TRP A 309 9.95 -9.78 3.71
N SER A 310 8.68 -9.88 3.32
CA SER A 310 7.93 -8.82 2.66
C SER A 310 6.49 -8.83 3.16
N VAL A 311 5.87 -7.67 3.27
CA VAL A 311 4.45 -7.56 3.60
C VAL A 311 3.62 -7.83 2.34
N THR A 312 2.78 -8.87 2.38
CA THR A 312 1.78 -9.10 1.31
C THR A 312 0.69 -8.03 1.34
N ARG A 313 0.33 -7.48 0.19
CA ARG A 313 -0.66 -6.42 -0.02
C ARG A 313 -1.57 -6.83 -1.17
N SER A 314 -2.87 -6.93 -0.95
CA SER A 314 -3.85 -7.36 -1.98
C SER A 314 -3.43 -8.63 -2.75
N ASN A 315 -2.93 -9.65 -2.03
CA ASN A 315 -2.38 -10.91 -2.59
C ASN A 315 -1.13 -10.76 -3.48
N ARG A 316 -0.46 -9.60 -3.47
CA ARG A 316 0.81 -9.33 -4.15
C ARG A 316 1.86 -8.88 -3.12
N LYS A 317 3.14 -8.80 -3.51
CA LYS A 317 4.21 -8.27 -2.64
C LYS A 317 4.55 -6.81 -2.95
N CYS A 318 3.87 -6.23 -3.93
CA CYS A 318 4.14 -4.91 -4.48
C CYS A 318 3.44 -3.80 -3.68
N TYR A 319 4.11 -2.65 -3.59
CA TYR A 319 3.59 -1.42 -2.99
C TYR A 319 4.15 -0.22 -3.71
N GLN A 320 3.26 0.62 -4.23
CA GLN A 320 3.65 1.80 -5.00
C GLN A 320 4.67 1.42 -6.08
N GLY A 321 4.37 0.34 -6.81
CA GLY A 321 5.22 -0.15 -7.88
C GLY A 321 6.55 -0.76 -7.46
N GLN A 322 6.76 -1.06 -6.17
CA GLN A 322 7.99 -1.68 -5.69
C GLN A 322 7.73 -2.85 -4.73
N GLU A 323 8.47 -3.94 -4.89
CA GLU A 323 8.54 -5.00 -3.87
C GLU A 323 9.55 -4.58 -2.81
N LEU A 324 9.09 -4.35 -1.58
CA LEU A 324 9.96 -4.04 -0.44
C LEU A 324 10.30 -5.34 0.30
N ILE A 325 11.56 -5.77 0.18
CA ILE A 325 12.07 -6.98 0.81
C ILE A 325 13.04 -6.58 1.92
N TYR A 326 12.73 -6.99 3.15
CA TYR A 326 13.56 -6.83 4.34
C TYR A 326 14.29 -8.13 4.64
N LEU A 327 15.51 -8.05 5.18
CA LEU A 327 16.20 -9.21 5.72
C LEU A 327 15.78 -9.42 7.18
N LYS A 328 14.93 -10.42 7.41
CA LYS A 328 14.48 -10.82 8.74
C LYS A 328 15.36 -11.95 9.25
N LYS A 329 15.87 -11.82 10.48
CA LYS A 329 16.66 -12.87 11.13
C LYS A 329 15.82 -14.15 11.27
N ASN A 330 16.43 -15.29 10.95
CA ASN A 330 15.78 -16.59 11.07
C ASN A 330 15.53 -16.93 12.54
N ILE A 331 14.34 -17.46 12.84
CA ILE A 331 13.91 -17.79 14.20
C ILE A 331 14.82 -18.80 14.91
N TYR A 332 15.52 -19.66 14.15
CA TYR A 332 16.42 -20.69 14.68
C TYR A 332 17.89 -20.26 14.68
N SER A 333 18.22 -19.07 14.18
CA SER A 333 19.58 -18.56 14.14
C SER A 333 19.95 -17.94 15.49
N LEU A 334 20.69 -18.69 16.31
CA LEU A 334 21.19 -18.24 17.62
C LEU A 334 22.45 -17.38 17.47
N CYS A 335 22.28 -16.20 16.87
CA CYS A 335 23.32 -15.19 16.70
C CYS A 335 22.89 -13.78 17.12
N ILE A 336 23.87 -12.91 17.37
CA ILE A 336 23.67 -11.49 17.65
C ILE A 336 23.66 -10.72 16.34
N ASP A 337 22.57 -10.00 16.10
CA ASP A 337 22.41 -9.10 14.96
C ASP A 337 23.25 -7.85 15.18
N ASN A 338 24.33 -7.74 14.40
CA ASN A 338 25.25 -6.61 14.42
C ASN A 338 25.14 -5.76 13.13
N GLN A 339 24.20 -6.06 12.24
CA GLN A 339 24.03 -5.28 11.02
C GLN A 339 23.59 -3.87 11.38
N THR A 340 24.25 -2.85 10.85
CA THR A 340 23.93 -1.44 11.12
C THR A 340 22.69 -1.00 10.34
N VAL A 341 22.51 -1.50 9.12
CA VAL A 341 21.43 -1.15 8.19
C VAL A 341 20.71 -2.42 7.76
N MET A 342 19.38 -2.44 7.80
CA MET A 342 18.63 -3.51 7.15
C MET A 342 18.72 -3.33 5.65
N LYS A 343 19.16 -4.36 4.93
CA LYS A 343 19.20 -4.33 3.48
C LYS A 343 17.75 -4.42 2.97
N ILE A 344 17.23 -3.29 2.51
CA ILE A 344 15.97 -3.24 1.77
C ILE A 344 16.33 -3.48 0.31
N ILE A 345 15.79 -4.54 -0.28
CA ILE A 345 15.86 -4.76 -1.72
C ILE A 345 14.53 -4.25 -2.27
N SER A 346 14.61 -3.25 -3.15
CA SER A 346 13.48 -2.76 -3.92
C SER A 346 13.58 -3.31 -5.33
N THR A 347 12.55 -4.03 -5.78
CA THR A 347 12.44 -4.46 -7.18
C THR A 347 11.21 -3.81 -7.82
N PRO A 348 11.29 -3.38 -9.10
CA PRO A 348 10.15 -2.76 -9.76
C PRO A 348 9.02 -3.78 -9.96
N CYS A 349 7.78 -3.32 -9.75
CA CYS A 349 6.57 -4.11 -9.95
C CYS A 349 5.74 -3.58 -11.12
N PRO A 350 4.93 -4.45 -11.73
CA PRO A 350 3.83 -4.05 -12.59
C PRO A 350 2.87 -3.08 -11.89
N CYS A 351 2.42 -2.07 -12.63
CA CYS A 351 1.42 -1.12 -12.16
C CYS A 351 0.09 -1.81 -11.86
N SER A 352 -0.55 -1.42 -10.76
CA SER A 352 -1.86 -1.90 -10.34
C SER A 352 -2.74 -0.73 -9.88
N LEU A 353 -4.05 -0.95 -9.75
CA LEU A 353 -4.98 0.06 -9.20
C LEU A 353 -4.60 0.49 -7.77
N ASP A 354 -3.91 -0.38 -7.02
CA ASP A 354 -3.41 -0.06 -5.68
C ASP A 354 -2.30 1.00 -5.68
N ASP A 355 -1.65 1.25 -6.82
CA ASP A 355 -0.59 2.27 -6.92
C ASP A 355 -1.14 3.68 -7.14
N PHE A 356 -2.38 3.82 -7.62
CA PHE A 356 -3.00 5.12 -7.93
C PHE A 356 -3.72 5.73 -6.72
N HIS A 357 -3.37 6.94 -6.33
CA HIS A 357 -4.05 7.66 -5.25
C HIS A 357 -5.30 8.39 -5.74
N CYS A 358 -6.21 8.75 -4.84
CA CYS A 358 -7.29 9.67 -5.19
C CYS A 358 -6.81 11.13 -5.14
N ARG A 359 -7.40 11.98 -5.97
CA ARG A 359 -7.18 13.43 -6.00
C ARG A 359 -7.92 14.09 -4.85
N TYR A 360 -7.51 15.32 -4.54
CA TYR A 360 -8.30 16.21 -3.70
C TYR A 360 -9.76 16.28 -4.18
N ASN A 361 -10.71 16.29 -3.25
CA ASN A 361 -12.16 16.16 -3.47
C ASN A 361 -12.66 14.78 -3.90
N TYR A 362 -11.81 13.74 -3.88
CA TYR A 362 -12.23 12.36 -4.17
C TYR A 362 -11.83 11.43 -3.02
N GLU A 363 -12.68 10.44 -2.73
CA GLU A 363 -12.42 9.34 -1.80
C GLU A 363 -12.37 8.01 -2.55
N PHE A 364 -11.60 7.05 -2.05
CA PHE A 364 -11.54 5.71 -2.62
C PHE A 364 -12.72 4.87 -2.12
N LYS A 365 -13.50 4.30 -3.04
CA LYS A 365 -14.56 3.36 -2.71
C LYS A 365 -14.84 2.40 -3.87
N ASP A 366 -15.11 1.13 -3.55
CA ASP A 366 -15.52 0.11 -4.51
C ASP A 366 -14.55 0.01 -5.73
N GLN A 367 -13.25 0.14 -5.46
CA GLN A 367 -12.16 0.13 -6.46
C GLN A 367 -12.03 1.38 -7.35
N TYR A 368 -12.80 2.45 -7.09
CA TYR A 368 -12.70 3.72 -7.82
C TYR A 368 -12.56 4.94 -6.91
N CYS A 369 -11.99 6.02 -7.43
CA CYS A 369 -12.02 7.33 -6.77
C CYS A 369 -13.31 8.07 -7.15
N ARG A 370 -14.20 8.26 -6.19
CA ARG A 370 -15.47 9.00 -6.35
C ARG A 370 -15.43 10.33 -5.63
N LEU A 371 -16.35 11.24 -5.95
CA LEU A 371 -16.43 12.52 -5.25
C LEU A 371 -16.61 12.29 -3.74
N ASP A 372 -15.75 12.95 -2.97
CA ASP A 372 -15.77 12.97 -1.52
C ASP A 372 -17.08 13.60 -1.05
N ARG A 373 -17.74 13.01 -0.06
CA ARG A 373 -18.98 13.56 0.50
C ARG A 373 -18.81 14.94 1.17
N PHE A 374 -17.60 15.28 1.58
CA PHE A 374 -17.23 16.58 2.15
C PHE A 374 -16.77 17.59 1.09
N THR A 375 -16.86 17.24 -0.20
CA THR A 375 -16.53 18.19 -1.26
C THR A 375 -17.60 19.27 -1.40
N ASP A 376 -17.15 20.50 -1.66
CA ASP A 376 -17.97 21.60 -2.16
C ASP A 376 -18.07 21.61 -3.69
N PHE A 377 -17.39 20.67 -4.36
CA PHE A 377 -17.43 20.51 -5.81
C PHE A 377 -18.86 20.24 -6.27
N ILE A 378 -19.46 21.23 -6.94
CA ILE A 378 -20.80 21.11 -7.51
C ILE A 378 -20.69 20.11 -8.65
N ASN A 379 -21.38 18.98 -8.53
CA ASN A 379 -21.53 18.05 -9.63
C ASN A 379 -22.23 18.81 -10.76
N LEU A 380 -21.46 19.24 -11.76
CA LEU A 380 -22.00 19.89 -12.94
C LEU A 380 -23.03 18.90 -13.49
N LYS A 381 -24.31 19.30 -13.59
CA LYS A 381 -25.32 18.53 -14.34
C LYS A 381 -24.88 18.54 -15.80
N LEU A 382 -23.96 17.65 -16.12
CA LEU A 382 -23.41 17.47 -17.45
C LEU A 382 -24.42 16.58 -18.17
N THR A 383 -25.24 17.19 -19.00
CA THR A 383 -25.94 16.44 -20.03
C THR A 383 -24.91 16.03 -21.06
N CYS A 384 -24.74 14.73 -21.29
CA CYS A 384 -23.93 14.24 -22.40
C CYS A 384 -24.48 14.88 -23.68
N GLY A 385 -23.66 15.68 -24.36
CA GLY A 385 -23.94 16.04 -25.74
C GLY A 385 -23.95 14.78 -26.61
N SER A 386 -24.54 14.87 -27.79
CA SER A 386 -24.59 13.78 -28.79
C SER A 386 -23.22 13.20 -29.19
N GLU A 387 -22.12 13.83 -28.77
CA GLU A 387 -20.74 13.41 -29.04
C GLU A 387 -20.01 12.75 -27.86
N GLY A 388 -20.66 12.50 -26.72
CA GLY A 388 -20.10 11.64 -25.65
C GLY A 388 -18.77 12.06 -25.01
N ARG A 389 -18.30 13.31 -25.19
CA ARG A 389 -16.98 13.75 -24.71
C ARG A 389 -16.83 13.63 -23.18
N PRO A 390 -15.81 12.93 -22.65
CA PRO A 390 -15.59 12.85 -21.22
C PRO A 390 -15.15 14.17 -20.63
N VAL A 391 -15.55 14.37 -19.39
CA VAL A 391 -15.05 15.45 -18.57
C VAL A 391 -13.82 14.92 -17.83
N TYR A 392 -12.65 14.98 -18.46
CA TYR A 392 -11.34 14.60 -17.88
C TYR A 392 -11.09 15.22 -16.50
N LYS A 393 -11.71 16.38 -16.21
CA LYS A 393 -11.66 17.04 -14.90
C LYS A 393 -12.30 16.19 -13.78
N LEU A 394 -13.17 15.24 -14.11
CA LEU A 394 -13.88 14.37 -13.17
C LEU A 394 -13.18 13.03 -12.90
N ASN A 395 -12.04 12.73 -13.54
CA ASN A 395 -11.25 11.57 -13.15
C ASN A 395 -10.68 11.81 -11.74
N GLY A 396 -11.10 10.95 -10.80
CA GLY A 396 -10.75 11.04 -9.40
C GLY A 396 -9.37 10.51 -9.05
N PHE A 397 -8.71 9.78 -9.95
CA PHE A 397 -7.36 9.26 -9.69
C PHE A 397 -6.29 10.31 -9.95
N ALA A 398 -5.30 10.37 -9.06
CA ALA A 398 -4.13 11.20 -9.20
C ALA A 398 -3.19 10.58 -10.25
N LYS A 399 -2.48 11.45 -10.98
CA LYS A 399 -1.46 11.01 -11.91
C LYS A 399 -0.34 10.35 -11.13
N LEU A 400 0.03 9.14 -11.52
CA LEU A 400 1.18 8.44 -10.97
C LEU A 400 2.48 9.10 -11.48
N GLU A 401 3.46 9.27 -10.59
CA GLU A 401 4.76 9.80 -11.00
C GLU A 401 5.49 8.81 -11.91
N PRO A 402 6.23 9.29 -12.93
CA PRO A 402 7.02 8.41 -13.79
C PRO A 402 8.02 7.58 -12.98
N GLY A 403 8.17 6.29 -13.32
CA GLY A 403 9.15 5.41 -12.69
C GLY A 403 8.71 4.79 -11.35
N VAL A 404 7.49 5.07 -10.87
CA VAL A 404 6.95 4.44 -9.66
C VAL A 404 6.73 2.94 -9.86
N CYS A 405 6.08 2.56 -10.96
CA CYS A 405 5.85 1.18 -11.37
C CYS A 405 6.19 1.00 -12.85
N VAL A 406 6.36 -0.26 -13.27
CA VAL A 406 6.52 -0.63 -14.68
C VAL A 406 5.14 -0.99 -15.23
N PRO A 407 4.71 -0.49 -16.39
CA PRO A 407 3.48 -0.99 -17.02
C PRO A 407 3.57 -2.51 -17.24
N GLU A 408 2.53 -3.28 -16.88
CA GLU A 408 2.54 -4.74 -17.10
C GLU A 408 2.59 -5.03 -18.60
N SER A 409 3.54 -5.86 -19.03
CA SER A 409 3.56 -6.38 -20.40
C SER A 409 2.41 -7.35 -20.59
N PHE A 410 1.69 -7.25 -21.69
CA PHE A 410 0.53 -8.10 -21.96
C PHE A 410 0.91 -9.61 -22.05
N ASP A 411 0.45 -10.37 -21.03
CA ASP A 411 0.46 -11.83 -20.80
C ASP A 411 -0.36 -12.71 -21.76
N ALA A 412 0.02 -12.95 -23.02
CA ALA A 412 -0.82 -13.72 -23.95
C ALA A 412 -1.00 -15.23 -23.61
N ASN A 413 -0.15 -15.83 -22.77
CA ASN A 413 -0.17 -17.28 -22.46
C ASN A 413 -0.51 -17.61 -20.99
N GLY A 414 -0.61 -16.59 -20.13
CA GLY A 414 -0.98 -16.77 -18.72
C GLY A 414 -2.45 -17.14 -18.55
N LYS A 415 -2.74 -18.27 -17.89
CA LYS A 415 -4.06 -18.60 -17.30
C LYS A 415 -4.42 -17.67 -16.13
N LYS A 416 -4.18 -16.37 -16.23
CA LYS A 416 -4.74 -15.41 -15.28
C LYS A 416 -6.15 -15.07 -15.77
N SER A 417 -7.13 -15.35 -14.92
CA SER A 417 -8.53 -14.96 -15.09
C SER A 417 -8.76 -13.47 -14.79
N GLN A 418 -7.82 -12.61 -15.19
CA GLN A 418 -7.94 -11.17 -15.15
C GLN A 418 -7.71 -10.65 -16.56
N ALA A 419 -8.53 -9.68 -16.97
CA ALA A 419 -8.49 -9.11 -18.31
C ALA A 419 -7.16 -8.37 -18.52
N ASP A 420 -6.16 -9.11 -18.99
CA ASP A 420 -4.94 -8.58 -19.54
C ASP A 420 -5.27 -8.25 -21.00
N VAL A 421 -5.50 -6.97 -21.35
CA VAL A 421 -4.96 -6.24 -22.51
C VAL A 421 -5.52 -4.82 -22.45
N CYS A 422 -4.64 -3.80 -22.42
CA CYS A 422 -4.97 -2.46 -22.88
C CYS A 422 -4.13 -2.21 -24.13
N VAL A 423 -4.73 -2.28 -25.33
CA VAL A 423 -4.07 -1.78 -26.55
C VAL A 423 -4.70 -0.45 -26.90
N SER A 424 -4.00 0.64 -26.58
CA SER A 424 -4.32 1.95 -27.15
C SER A 424 -3.66 2.02 -28.53
N TYR A 425 -4.47 2.03 -29.59
CA TYR A 425 -3.96 2.28 -30.94
C TYR A 425 -3.61 3.77 -31.04
N LYS A 426 -2.36 4.12 -31.37
CA LYS A 426 -1.89 5.53 -31.43
C LYS A 426 -2.69 6.46 -32.37
N TYR A 427 -3.57 5.92 -33.22
CA TYR A 427 -4.40 6.68 -34.17
C TYR A 427 -5.91 6.62 -33.86
N SER A 428 -6.33 5.87 -32.84
CA SER A 428 -7.73 5.77 -32.43
C SER A 428 -7.81 5.71 -30.93
N ASN A 429 -8.73 6.47 -30.36
CA ASN A 429 -8.96 6.44 -28.92
C ASN A 429 -9.84 5.25 -28.57
N ILE A 430 -9.49 4.03 -28.96
CA ILE A 430 -10.35 2.87 -28.74
C ILE A 430 -9.50 1.76 -28.13
N LEU A 431 -9.93 1.28 -26.97
CA LEU A 431 -9.44 0.07 -26.35
C LEU A 431 -10.26 -1.10 -26.86
N LEU A 432 -9.55 -2.11 -27.34
CA LEU A 432 -10.15 -3.36 -27.79
C LEU A 432 -10.02 -4.40 -26.69
N PHE A 433 -11.16 -4.91 -26.22
CA PHE A 433 -11.23 -5.99 -25.26
C PHE A 433 -11.66 -7.27 -25.95
N ILE A 434 -10.83 -8.31 -25.88
CA ILE A 434 -11.16 -9.63 -26.43
C ILE A 434 -11.01 -10.66 -25.32
N THR A 435 -12.11 -11.31 -24.99
CA THR A 435 -12.14 -12.46 -24.08
C THR A 435 -12.59 -13.69 -24.85
N MET A 436 -12.45 -14.87 -24.23
CA MET A 436 -12.90 -16.14 -24.83
C MET A 436 -14.41 -16.23 -25.11
N ARG A 437 -15.23 -15.30 -24.60
CA ARG A 437 -16.71 -15.32 -24.73
C ARG A 437 -17.31 -14.03 -25.27
N HIS A 438 -16.60 -12.92 -25.13
CA HIS A 438 -17.06 -11.58 -25.49
C HIS A 438 -15.90 -10.78 -26.07
N ALA A 439 -16.13 -10.09 -27.18
CA ALA A 439 -15.25 -9.02 -27.61
C ALA A 439 -16.04 -7.73 -27.69
N PHE A 440 -15.42 -6.64 -27.26
CA PHE A 440 -16.04 -5.34 -27.31
C PHE A 440 -15.01 -4.24 -27.42
N MET A 441 -15.44 -3.13 -28.00
CA MET A 441 -14.64 -1.92 -28.13
C MET A 441 -15.08 -0.92 -27.06
N TYR A 442 -14.10 -0.20 -26.54
CA TYR A 442 -14.28 0.85 -25.58
C TYR A 442 -13.59 2.11 -26.07
N GLU A 443 -14.38 3.09 -26.48
CA GLU A 443 -13.87 4.35 -26.96
C GLU A 443 -13.44 5.24 -25.78
N LEU A 444 -12.14 5.52 -25.75
CA LEU A 444 -11.48 6.59 -25.03
C LEU A 444 -11.70 7.94 -25.74
N ASP A 445 -11.38 9.04 -25.07
CA ASP A 445 -11.34 10.35 -25.73
C ASP A 445 -10.06 10.60 -26.54
N TYR A 446 -10.04 11.70 -27.28
CA TYR A 446 -8.89 12.21 -28.04
C TYR A 446 -7.59 12.42 -27.25
N MET A 447 -7.60 12.21 -25.93
CA MET A 447 -6.42 12.24 -25.06
C MET A 447 -6.10 10.86 -24.43
N GLY A 448 -6.86 9.81 -24.76
CA GLY A 448 -6.69 8.45 -24.25
C GLY A 448 -7.38 8.17 -22.91
N HIS A 449 -8.39 8.95 -22.51
CA HIS A 449 -9.11 8.78 -21.24
C HIS A 449 -10.44 8.02 -21.35
N PRO A 450 -10.85 7.28 -20.31
CA PRO A 450 -12.15 6.58 -20.25
C PRO A 450 -13.36 7.53 -20.34
N MET A 451 -14.37 7.20 -21.15
CA MET A 451 -15.64 7.92 -21.22
C MET A 451 -16.53 7.71 -19.96
N PRO A 452 -17.36 8.71 -19.56
CA PRO A 452 -18.08 8.71 -18.27
C PRO A 452 -19.30 7.78 -18.23
N LYS A 453 -19.81 7.41 -19.41
CA LYS A 453 -20.78 6.35 -19.60
C LYS A 453 -20.06 5.24 -20.35
N ILE A 454 -20.08 4.03 -19.79
CA ILE A 454 -19.55 2.84 -20.43
C ILE A 454 -20.45 2.54 -21.63
N ASP A 455 -20.05 2.99 -22.81
CA ASP A 455 -20.68 2.59 -24.08
C ASP A 455 -19.80 1.50 -24.69
N ILE A 456 -20.22 0.26 -24.48
CA ILE A 456 -19.53 -0.93 -24.93
C ILE A 456 -20.09 -1.27 -26.29
N GLN A 457 -19.26 -1.20 -27.32
CA GLN A 457 -19.65 -1.66 -28.64
C GLN A 457 -19.24 -3.13 -28.78
N ASP A 458 -20.19 -4.04 -28.62
CA ASP A 458 -19.94 -5.46 -28.79
C ASP A 458 -19.48 -5.79 -30.21
N ILE A 459 -18.34 -6.46 -30.30
CA ILE A 459 -17.83 -7.04 -31.53
C ILE A 459 -18.41 -8.43 -31.67
N ILE A 460 -19.22 -8.61 -32.71
CA ILE A 460 -19.70 -9.91 -33.13
C ILE A 460 -18.54 -10.65 -33.80
N ILE A 461 -17.97 -11.61 -33.09
CA ILE A 461 -16.98 -12.53 -33.65
C ILE A 461 -17.72 -13.68 -34.35
N PRO A 462 -17.42 -13.97 -35.62
CA PRO A 462 -17.96 -15.14 -36.31
C PRO A 462 -17.69 -16.42 -35.52
N PRO A 463 -18.66 -17.33 -35.36
CA PRO A 463 -18.50 -18.55 -34.54
C PRO A 463 -17.41 -19.50 -35.06
N GLU A 464 -16.98 -19.35 -36.32
CA GLU A 464 -15.91 -20.10 -36.96
C GLU A 464 -14.51 -19.65 -36.53
N ILE A 465 -14.38 -18.46 -35.93
CA ILE A 465 -13.11 -17.91 -35.47
C ILE A 465 -12.74 -18.57 -34.14
N ASN A 466 -11.65 -19.33 -34.14
CA ASN A 466 -11.05 -19.82 -32.92
C ASN A 466 -10.17 -18.73 -32.30
N LEU A 467 -10.65 -18.14 -31.19
CA LEU A 467 -9.98 -17.08 -30.44
C LEU A 467 -8.65 -17.48 -29.77
N ARG A 468 -8.29 -18.76 -29.81
CA ARG A 468 -6.96 -19.25 -29.36
C ARG A 468 -5.90 -19.16 -30.44
N LEU A 469 -6.29 -18.85 -31.68
CA LEU A 469 -5.36 -18.70 -32.80
C LEU A 469 -5.13 -17.20 -33.08
N PRO A 470 -3.99 -16.85 -33.69
CA PRO A 470 -3.65 -15.44 -33.94
C PRO A 470 -4.75 -14.71 -34.71
N MET A 471 -5.16 -13.56 -34.17
CA MET A 471 -6.20 -12.72 -34.74
C MET A 471 -5.83 -11.24 -34.60
N ILE A 472 -6.16 -10.44 -35.60
CA ILE A 472 -6.09 -8.98 -35.55
C ILE A 472 -7.47 -8.45 -35.86
N TYR A 473 -7.95 -7.52 -35.04
CA TYR A 473 -9.10 -6.70 -35.38
C TYR A 473 -8.59 -5.36 -35.93
N ASP A 474 -8.75 -5.16 -37.22
CA ASP A 474 -8.45 -3.91 -37.91
C ASP A 474 -9.60 -2.94 -37.70
N MET A 475 -9.38 -1.99 -36.78
CA MET A 475 -10.37 -0.97 -36.43
C MET A 475 -10.57 0.08 -37.53
N VAL A 476 -9.61 0.24 -38.44
CA VAL A 476 -9.69 1.25 -39.52
C VAL A 476 -10.66 0.79 -40.60
N ASN A 477 -10.55 -0.47 -41.01
CA ASN A 477 -11.39 -1.04 -42.06
C ASN A 477 -12.54 -1.90 -41.54
N ASN A 478 -12.60 -2.14 -40.22
CA ASN A 478 -13.57 -3.03 -39.56
C ASN A 478 -13.44 -4.50 -40.03
N TYR A 479 -12.20 -4.96 -40.20
CA TYR A 479 -11.88 -6.30 -40.70
C TYR A 479 -11.30 -7.17 -39.60
N ILE A 480 -11.60 -8.46 -39.62
CA ILE A 480 -10.97 -9.44 -38.73
C ILE A 480 -10.02 -10.30 -39.54
N TYR A 481 -8.72 -10.18 -39.27
CA TYR A 481 -7.71 -11.07 -39.83
C TYR A 481 -7.55 -12.23 -38.85
N HIS A 482 -7.70 -13.46 -39.32
CA HIS A 482 -7.59 -14.65 -38.49
C HIS A 482 -6.69 -15.68 -39.16
N PHE A 483 -5.72 -16.21 -38.43
CA PHE A 483 -4.84 -17.24 -38.92
C PHE A 483 -5.33 -18.62 -38.48
N SER A 484 -5.62 -19.48 -39.44
CA SER A 484 -6.08 -20.84 -39.19
C SER A 484 -5.69 -21.75 -40.34
N HIS A 485 -5.29 -22.99 -40.04
CA HIS A 485 -4.88 -23.98 -41.06
C HIS A 485 -3.83 -23.44 -42.06
N GLN A 486 -2.84 -22.70 -41.58
CA GLN A 486 -1.78 -22.07 -42.40
C GLN A 486 -2.27 -20.96 -43.35
N THR A 487 -3.52 -20.53 -43.25
CA THR A 487 -4.11 -19.48 -44.08
C THR A 487 -4.52 -18.30 -43.20
N VAL A 488 -4.21 -17.08 -43.64
CA VAL A 488 -4.79 -15.86 -43.10
C VAL A 488 -6.07 -15.56 -43.86
N SER A 489 -7.20 -15.69 -43.17
CA SER A 489 -8.52 -15.29 -43.66
C SER A 489 -8.86 -13.89 -43.17
N VAL A 490 -9.56 -13.12 -43.99
CA VAL A 490 -10.14 -11.83 -43.64
C VAL A 490 -11.65 -11.94 -43.63
N TYR A 491 -12.23 -11.54 -42.51
CA TYR A 491 -13.67 -11.42 -42.34
C TYR A 491 -14.03 -9.95 -42.44
N HIS A 492 -14.80 -9.64 -43.47
CA HIS A 492 -15.29 -8.31 -43.77
C HIS A 492 -16.75 -8.19 -43.33
N LYS A 493 -17.03 -7.24 -42.43
CA LYS A 493 -18.39 -7.04 -41.92
C LYS A 493 -19.12 -5.93 -42.68
N HIS A 494 -20.28 -6.25 -43.23
CA HIS A 494 -21.20 -5.29 -43.87
C HIS A 494 -22.58 -5.40 -43.22
N GLY A 495 -22.83 -4.57 -42.20
CA GLY A 495 -24.07 -4.64 -41.40
C GLY A 495 -24.16 -5.97 -40.64
N PHE A 496 -25.13 -6.82 -41.01
CA PHE A 496 -25.35 -8.15 -40.44
C PHE A 496 -24.68 -9.29 -41.25
N LEU A 497 -24.14 -9.00 -42.43
CA LEU A 497 -23.46 -9.98 -43.28
C LEU A 497 -21.95 -9.96 -43.03
N ILE A 498 -21.33 -11.14 -43.10
CA ILE A 498 -19.89 -11.32 -42.91
C ILE A 498 -19.35 -12.10 -44.11
N ASP A 499 -18.55 -11.43 -44.93
CA ASP A 499 -17.88 -12.03 -46.08
C ASP A 499 -16.47 -12.49 -45.67
N LYS A 500 -16.09 -13.72 -46.04
CA LYS A 500 -14.78 -14.29 -45.75
C LYS A 500 -13.94 -14.39 -47.02
N PHE A 501 -12.71 -13.90 -46.96
CA PHE A 501 -11.71 -13.99 -48.02
C PHE A 501 -10.44 -14.64 -47.49
N GLU A 502 -9.73 -15.42 -48.31
CA GLU A 502 -8.40 -15.93 -47.96
C GLU A 502 -7.35 -15.04 -48.61
N LEU A 503 -6.48 -14.42 -47.80
CA LEU A 503 -5.46 -13.49 -48.30
C LEU A 503 -4.13 -14.19 -48.60
N PHE A 504 -3.61 -14.92 -47.62
CA PHE A 504 -2.27 -15.49 -47.68
C PHE A 504 -2.27 -16.91 -47.15
N ARG A 505 -1.54 -17.79 -47.82
CA ARG A 505 -1.22 -19.13 -47.32
C ARG A 505 0.28 -19.20 -47.03
N PHE A 506 0.63 -19.48 -45.79
CA PHE A 506 2.01 -19.55 -45.33
C PHE A 506 2.47 -21.00 -45.23
N GLY A 507 3.75 -21.26 -45.51
CA GLY A 507 4.35 -22.59 -45.29
C GLY A 507 4.72 -22.85 -43.81
N PHE A 508 4.38 -21.94 -42.91
CA PHE A 508 4.77 -21.94 -41.51
C PHE A 508 3.61 -21.46 -40.62
N SER A 509 3.66 -21.84 -39.35
CA SER A 509 2.67 -21.41 -38.36
C SER A 509 3.01 -20.03 -37.83
N ILE A 510 1.99 -19.16 -37.75
CA ILE A 510 2.10 -17.84 -37.15
C ILE A 510 1.85 -17.95 -35.64
N SER A 511 2.69 -17.32 -34.84
CA SER A 511 2.53 -17.19 -33.38
C SER A 511 1.94 -15.83 -33.00
N LEU A 512 2.38 -14.75 -33.66
CA LEU A 512 1.88 -13.40 -33.46
C LEU A 512 1.80 -12.66 -34.80
N MET A 513 0.84 -11.75 -34.93
CA MET A 513 0.67 -10.94 -36.12
C MET A 513 0.18 -9.54 -35.76
N THR A 514 0.64 -8.52 -36.48
CA THR A 514 0.17 -7.14 -36.38
C THR A 514 0.18 -6.46 -37.75
N ILE A 515 -0.53 -5.35 -37.90
CA ILE A 515 -0.70 -4.63 -39.17
C ILE A 515 -0.37 -3.14 -38.99
N ASP A 516 0.31 -2.55 -39.97
CA ASP A 516 0.50 -1.12 -40.11
C ASP A 516 -0.21 -0.64 -41.39
N HIS A 517 -1.23 0.19 -41.20
CA HIS A 517 -2.02 0.78 -42.28
C HIS A 517 -1.32 1.94 -43.01
N HIS A 518 -0.48 2.71 -42.32
CA HIS A 518 0.25 3.82 -42.91
C HIS A 518 1.27 3.32 -43.96
N MET A 519 2.02 2.28 -43.62
CA MET A 519 3.07 1.73 -44.46
C MET A 519 2.58 0.54 -45.31
N ASN A 520 1.33 0.08 -45.11
CA ASN A 520 0.76 -1.12 -45.72
C ASN A 520 1.64 -2.36 -45.49
N LEU A 521 2.05 -2.54 -44.23
CA LEU A 521 2.90 -3.64 -43.80
C LEU A 521 2.13 -4.56 -42.87
N TYR A 522 2.37 -5.85 -43.00
CA TYR A 522 1.83 -6.88 -42.15
C TYR A 522 3.00 -7.63 -41.52
N ILE A 523 3.12 -7.55 -40.21
CA ILE A 523 4.28 -8.05 -39.47
C ILE A 523 3.89 -9.34 -38.79
N ILE A 524 4.69 -10.37 -39.00
CA ILE A 524 4.40 -11.74 -38.59
C ILE A 524 5.57 -12.27 -37.78
N LEU A 525 5.29 -12.85 -36.62
CA LEU A 525 6.22 -13.72 -35.91
C LEU A 525 5.77 -15.17 -36.13
N ASP A 526 6.64 -16.01 -36.66
CA ASP A 526 6.33 -17.43 -36.82
C ASP A 526 6.54 -18.21 -35.49
N SER A 527 6.21 -19.49 -35.49
CA SER A 527 6.41 -20.38 -34.35
C SER A 527 7.90 -20.68 -34.04
N ASN A 528 8.80 -20.35 -34.96
CA ASN A 528 10.25 -20.54 -34.83
C ASN A 528 10.95 -19.22 -34.42
N LEU A 529 10.19 -18.21 -33.99
CA LEU A 529 10.68 -16.89 -33.57
C LEU A 529 11.35 -16.09 -34.70
N ASN A 530 10.97 -16.33 -35.95
CA ASN A 530 11.37 -15.51 -37.09
C ASN A 530 10.37 -14.40 -37.33
N LEU A 531 10.86 -13.16 -37.34
CA LEU A 531 10.07 -11.96 -37.59
C LEU A 531 10.10 -11.63 -39.08
N PHE A 532 8.94 -11.63 -39.72
CA PHE A 532 8.74 -11.27 -41.11
C PHE A 532 7.95 -9.98 -41.23
N VAL A 533 8.14 -9.29 -42.36
CA VAL A 533 7.24 -8.25 -42.83
C VAL A 533 6.74 -8.58 -44.23
N VAL A 534 5.44 -8.43 -44.43
CA VAL A 534 4.75 -8.60 -45.69
C VAL A 534 4.25 -7.23 -46.13
N CYS A 535 4.66 -6.76 -47.31
CA CYS A 535 4.12 -5.55 -47.89
C CYS A 535 2.79 -5.88 -48.57
N LEU A 536 1.68 -5.37 -48.03
CA LEU A 536 0.33 -5.64 -48.53
C LEU A 536 0.06 -5.06 -49.93
N ARG A 537 0.85 -4.07 -50.37
CA ARG A 537 0.74 -3.50 -51.72
C ARG A 537 1.40 -4.36 -52.80
N THR A 538 2.51 -5.00 -52.45
CA THR A 538 3.37 -5.70 -53.42
C THR A 538 3.39 -7.21 -53.21
N ASN A 539 2.76 -7.69 -52.12
CA ASN A 539 2.82 -9.06 -51.62
C ASN A 539 4.26 -9.56 -51.36
N PHE A 540 5.21 -8.63 -51.21
CA PHE A 540 6.60 -8.96 -50.95
C PHE A 540 6.79 -9.34 -49.48
N VAL A 541 7.42 -10.48 -49.22
CA VAL A 541 7.73 -10.98 -47.86
C VAL A 541 9.22 -10.88 -47.61
N LYS A 542 9.61 -10.27 -46.48
CA LYS A 542 11.00 -10.16 -46.04
C LYS A 542 11.16 -10.64 -44.62
N LEU A 543 12.14 -11.52 -44.39
CA LEU A 543 12.61 -11.84 -43.04
C LEU A 543 13.39 -10.63 -42.49
N LEU A 544 12.96 -10.12 -41.34
CA LEU A 544 13.60 -9.00 -40.63
C LEU A 544 14.65 -9.48 -39.64
N ALA A 545 14.32 -10.47 -38.82
CA ALA A 545 15.24 -11.02 -37.81
C ALA A 545 14.83 -12.44 -37.38
N PRO A 546 15.78 -13.37 -37.17
CA PRO A 546 15.54 -14.65 -36.51
C PRO A 546 15.70 -14.54 -34.98
N ASN A 547 15.23 -15.55 -34.23
CA ASN A 547 15.34 -15.68 -32.77
C ASN A 547 14.78 -14.48 -31.97
N VAL A 548 13.69 -13.90 -32.45
CA VAL A 548 13.02 -12.76 -31.81
C VAL A 548 12.20 -13.24 -30.61
N THR A 549 12.65 -12.89 -29.41
CA THR A 549 11.93 -13.20 -28.16
C THR A 549 10.77 -12.23 -27.90
N TYR A 550 10.88 -11.00 -28.40
CA TYR A 550 9.87 -9.96 -28.28
C TYR A 550 10.13 -8.89 -29.35
N PHE A 551 9.06 -8.32 -29.93
CA PHE A 551 9.15 -7.12 -30.75
C PHE A 551 7.97 -6.20 -30.45
N GLU A 552 8.24 -4.90 -30.42
CA GLU A 552 7.21 -3.86 -30.38
C GLU A 552 7.36 -3.01 -31.63
N TYR A 553 6.30 -2.94 -32.43
CA TYR A 553 6.28 -2.11 -33.62
C TYR A 553 5.77 -0.71 -33.26
N ASN A 554 6.62 0.31 -33.42
CA ASN A 554 6.27 1.71 -33.17
C ASN A 554 6.39 2.53 -34.46
N PRO A 555 5.28 3.09 -35.00
CA PRO A 555 5.29 3.84 -36.25
C PRO A 555 6.03 5.19 -36.16
N ASN A 556 6.40 5.66 -34.96
CA ASN A 556 7.10 6.94 -34.77
C ASN A 556 8.63 6.84 -34.82
N ASN A 557 9.20 5.65 -35.02
CA ASN A 557 10.66 5.42 -35.05
C ASN A 557 11.23 5.30 -36.48
N LEU A 558 10.60 5.96 -37.45
CA LEU A 558 11.10 6.11 -38.82
C LEU A 558 11.45 7.57 -39.11
#